data_AF-A0A7W0G421-F1
#
_entry.id   AF-A0A7W0G421-F1
#
_cell.length_a   1.000
_cell.length_b   1.000
_cell.length_c   1.000
_cell.angle_alpha   90.00
_cell.angle_beta   90.00
_cell.angle_gamma   90.00
#
_symmetry.space_group_name_H-M   'P 1'
#
loop_
_entity.id
_entity.type
_entity.pdbx_description
1 polymer ?
#
loop_
_entity_poly.entity_id
_entity_poly.type
_entity_poly.pdbx_seq_one_letter_code
_entity_poly.pdbx_strand_id
1 'polypeptide(L)'
;MSDQFVAEIRIFPFNFPPTGWAFCNGQLMPISQNTALFSLLGTTYGGDGKSTFALPDLQGRVPMQPGQGQGLSLRDLGEQSGTEAITLLVSEIPIHTHLIDTDP
;
A
#
# COMPACT_ATOMS: atom_id res chain seq x y z
N MET A 1 7.93 22.72 -9.80
CA MET A 1 6.85 21.84 -9.33
C MET A 1 7.15 20.49 -9.93
N SER A 2 7.33 19.42 -9.15
CA SER A 2 7.68 18.11 -9.72
C SER A 2 6.51 17.60 -10.54
N ASP A 3 6.74 17.32 -11.82
CA ASP A 3 5.76 16.63 -12.65
C ASP A 3 5.38 15.29 -12.01
N GLN A 4 4.09 14.99 -12.02
CA GLN A 4 3.54 13.73 -11.56
C GLN A 4 3.76 12.64 -12.62
N PHE A 5 4.14 11.44 -12.18
CA PHE A 5 4.24 10.29 -13.08
C PHE A 5 2.91 9.51 -13.11
N VAL A 6 2.60 8.90 -14.25
CA VAL A 6 1.49 7.94 -14.33
C VAL A 6 1.82 6.75 -13.44
N ALA A 7 0.82 6.24 -12.71
CA ALA A 7 0.97 5.20 -11.68
C ALA A 7 1.72 5.63 -10.40
N GLU A 8 1.97 6.93 -10.21
CA GLU A 8 2.46 7.43 -8.91
C GLU A 8 1.38 7.27 -7.83
N ILE A 9 1.78 6.83 -6.64
CA ILE A 9 0.92 6.78 -5.45
C ILE A 9 1.35 7.91 -4.52
N ARG A 10 0.38 8.73 -4.09
CA ARG A 10 0.61 9.84 -3.17
C ARG A 10 -0.47 9.89 -2.09
N ILE A 11 -0.05 10.19 -0.86
CA ILE A 11 -0.96 10.39 0.27
C ILE A 11 -1.47 11.84 0.22
N PHE A 12 -2.78 12.00 0.32
CA PHE A 12 -3.44 13.31 0.37
C PHE A 12 -4.20 13.49 1.68
N PRO A 13 -4.29 14.72 2.23
CA PRO A 13 -4.99 15.00 3.47
C PRO A 13 -6.52 15.18 3.31
N PHE A 14 -7.05 15.09 2.09
CA PHE A 14 -8.46 15.35 1.77
C PHE A 14 -9.17 14.10 1.22
N ASN A 15 -10.50 14.13 1.22
CA ASN A 15 -11.37 12.98 0.94
C ASN A 15 -11.91 12.92 -0.50
N PHE A 16 -11.25 13.55 -1.46
CA PHE A 16 -11.59 13.50 -2.88
C PHE A 16 -10.31 13.33 -3.72
N PRO A 17 -10.35 12.62 -4.85
CA PRO A 17 -9.20 12.52 -5.72
C PRO A 17 -9.11 13.81 -6.57
N PRO A 18 -7.94 14.47 -6.67
CA PRO A 18 -7.77 15.60 -7.57
C PRO A 18 -7.95 15.18 -9.03
N THR A 19 -8.14 16.15 -9.94
CA THR A 19 -8.23 15.87 -11.38
C THR A 19 -6.99 15.09 -11.86
N GLY A 20 -7.23 13.97 -12.55
CA GLY A 20 -6.17 13.08 -13.04
C GLY A 20 -5.69 12.04 -12.04
N TRP A 21 -6.27 12.00 -10.84
CA TRP A 21 -6.01 11.01 -9.80
C TRP A 21 -7.24 10.13 -9.54
N ALA A 22 -7.00 8.98 -8.93
CA ALA A 22 -8.04 8.07 -8.47
C ALA A 22 -7.67 7.55 -7.07
N PHE A 23 -8.66 7.14 -6.29
CA PHE A 23 -8.40 6.49 -5.01
C PHE A 23 -7.75 5.12 -5.19
N CYS A 24 -6.87 4.77 -4.25
CA CYS A 24 -6.36 3.41 -4.08
C CYS A 24 -7.31 2.62 -3.16
N ASN A 25 -8.48 2.25 -3.68
CA ASN A 25 -9.54 1.53 -2.96
C ASN A 25 -9.96 0.23 -3.68
N GLY A 26 -9.09 -0.35 -4.52
CA GLY A 26 -9.39 -1.61 -5.22
C GLY A 26 -10.38 -1.49 -6.38
N GLN A 27 -10.77 -0.29 -6.80
CA GLN A 27 -11.77 -0.11 -7.86
C GLN A 27 -11.30 -0.66 -9.22
N LEU A 28 -12.26 -1.21 -9.99
CA LEU A 28 -12.05 -1.64 -11.37
C LEU A 28 -12.15 -0.45 -12.34
N MET A 29 -11.16 -0.32 -13.19
CA MET A 29 -11.03 0.74 -14.19
C MET A 29 -11.11 0.16 -15.61
N PRO A 30 -11.84 0.81 -16.53
CA PRO A 30 -11.88 0.38 -17.93
C PRO A 30 -10.52 0.62 -18.60
N ILE A 31 -9.98 -0.42 -19.24
CA ILE A 31 -8.69 -0.35 -19.97
C ILE A 31 -8.78 0.66 -21.12
N SER A 32 -9.91 0.71 -21.82
CA SER A 32 -10.11 1.57 -23.00
C SER A 32 -9.90 3.07 -22.72
N GLN A 33 -10.13 3.52 -21.49
CA GLN A 33 -9.97 4.92 -21.09
C GLN A 33 -8.66 5.17 -20.32
N ASN A 34 -7.96 4.12 -19.91
CA ASN A 34 -6.80 4.19 -19.01
C ASN A 34 -5.64 3.33 -19.52
N THR A 35 -5.42 3.31 -20.84
CA THR A 35 -4.44 2.44 -21.50
C THR A 35 -3.02 2.63 -20.98
N ALA A 36 -2.60 3.87 -20.74
CA ALA A 36 -1.29 4.19 -20.18
C ALA A 36 -1.13 3.62 -18.76
N LEU A 37 -2.13 3.80 -17.90
CA LEU A 37 -2.10 3.27 -16.54
C LEU A 37 -2.13 1.74 -16.53
N PHE A 38 -2.95 1.11 -17.38
CA PHE A 38 -2.98 -0.34 -17.56
C PHE A 38 -1.63 -0.90 -18.03
N SER A 39 -0.93 -0.22 -18.93
CA SER A 39 0.39 -0.66 -19.40
C SER A 39 1.44 -0.75 -18.29
N LEU A 40 1.24 -0.01 -17.19
CA LEU A 40 2.13 -0.01 -16.02
C LEU A 40 1.68 -0.99 -14.94
N LEU A 41 0.38 -1.02 -14.62
CA LEU A 41 -0.14 -1.85 -13.52
C LEU A 41 -0.51 -3.27 -13.95
N GLY A 42 -0.86 -3.47 -15.22
CA GLY A 42 -1.43 -4.71 -15.72
C GLY A 42 -2.64 -5.15 -14.89
N THR A 43 -2.70 -6.44 -14.57
CA THR A 43 -3.71 -7.04 -13.70
C THR A 43 -3.17 -7.35 -12.30
N THR A 44 -2.07 -6.70 -11.89
CA THR A 44 -1.38 -6.99 -10.61
C THR A 44 -2.33 -6.91 -9.41
N TYR A 45 -3.27 -5.97 -9.44
CA TYR A 45 -4.24 -5.76 -8.37
C TYR A 45 -5.62 -6.38 -8.65
N GLY A 46 -5.79 -7.06 -9.79
CA GLY A 46 -7.05 -7.67 -10.23
C GLY A 46 -7.59 -7.14 -11.56
N GLY A 47 -8.85 -7.50 -11.86
CA GLY A 47 -9.51 -7.26 -13.14
C GLY A 47 -9.35 -8.42 -14.13
N ASP A 48 -9.96 -8.29 -15.31
CA ASP A 48 -9.98 -9.36 -16.31
C ASP A 48 -8.84 -9.24 -17.35
N GLY A 49 -8.10 -8.13 -17.35
CA GLY A 49 -7.00 -7.86 -18.29
C GLY A 49 -7.44 -7.68 -19.74
N LYS A 50 -8.75 -7.64 -20.01
CA LYS A 50 -9.34 -7.52 -21.35
C LYS A 50 -10.16 -6.23 -21.48
N SER A 51 -11.07 -6.03 -20.53
CA SER A 51 -11.92 -4.86 -20.46
C SER A 51 -11.57 -3.97 -19.27
N THR A 52 -11.09 -4.57 -18.18
CA THR A 52 -10.85 -3.90 -16.90
C THR A 52 -9.55 -4.36 -16.23
N PHE A 53 -9.03 -3.48 -15.37
CA PHE A 53 -7.96 -3.77 -14.42
C PHE A 53 -8.30 -3.10 -13.09
N ALA A 54 -7.73 -3.58 -11.99
CA ALA A 54 -7.95 -2.97 -10.67
C ALA A 54 -6.83 -2.00 -10.29
N LEU A 55 -7.19 -0.98 -9.50
CA LEU A 55 -6.22 -0.17 -8.76
C LEU A 55 -5.81 -0.87 -7.45
N PRO A 56 -4.70 -0.46 -6.81
CA PRO A 56 -4.36 -0.94 -5.48
C PRO A 56 -5.47 -0.63 -4.47
N ASP A 57 -5.59 -1.45 -3.43
CA ASP A 57 -6.42 -1.18 -2.26
C ASP A 57 -5.50 -0.87 -1.06
N LEU A 58 -5.47 0.39 -0.65
CA LEU A 58 -4.68 0.89 0.48
C LEU A 58 -5.55 1.31 1.67
N GLN A 59 -6.84 0.96 1.68
CA GLN A 59 -7.69 1.25 2.82
C GLN A 59 -7.21 0.44 4.04
N GLY A 60 -6.87 1.12 5.14
CA GLY A 60 -6.31 0.49 6.34
C GLY A 60 -4.90 -0.09 6.15
N ARG A 61 -4.19 0.27 5.07
CA ARG A 61 -2.87 -0.27 4.74
C ARG A 61 -1.86 0.83 4.43
N VAL A 62 -0.58 0.49 4.64
CA VAL A 62 0.55 1.34 4.23
C VAL A 62 1.29 0.69 3.06
N PRO A 63 1.64 1.43 2.01
CA PRO A 63 2.42 0.88 0.91
C PRO A 63 3.85 0.57 1.36
N MET A 64 4.41 -0.52 0.84
CA MET A 64 5.80 -0.94 1.05
C MET A 64 6.45 -1.20 -0.31
N GLN A 65 7.76 -0.96 -0.40
CA GLN A 65 8.51 -1.29 -1.61
C GLN A 65 8.56 -2.82 -1.81
N PRO A 66 8.23 -3.33 -3.02
CA PRO A 66 8.35 -4.76 -3.33
C PRO A 66 9.82 -5.18 -3.44
N GLY A 67 10.04 -6.49 -3.38
CA GLY A 67 11.34 -7.13 -3.54
C GLY A 67 11.87 -7.73 -2.23
N GLN A 68 13.15 -8.09 -2.26
CA GLN A 68 13.84 -8.69 -1.12
C GLN A 68 15.05 -7.84 -0.74
N GLY A 69 14.91 -7.04 0.32
CA GLY A 69 16.05 -6.37 0.94
C GLY A 69 17.02 -7.38 1.57
N GLN A 70 18.29 -7.00 1.76
CA GLN A 70 19.26 -7.89 2.39
C GLN A 70 18.82 -8.27 3.81
N GLY A 71 18.69 -9.57 4.08
CA GLY A 71 18.22 -10.08 5.38
C GLY A 71 16.72 -9.92 5.63
N LEU A 72 15.94 -9.45 4.66
CA LEU A 72 14.48 -9.32 4.75
C LEU A 72 13.76 -10.44 3.97
N SER A 73 12.49 -10.62 4.28
CA SER A 73 11.59 -11.49 3.50
C SER A 73 11.33 -10.89 2.12
N LEU A 74 11.21 -11.75 1.11
CA LEU A 74 10.72 -11.36 -0.22
C LEU A 74 9.26 -10.91 -0.12
N ARG A 75 8.94 -9.78 -0.75
CA ARG A 75 7.58 -9.26 -0.93
C ARG A 75 7.26 -9.07 -2.39
N ASP A 76 6.20 -9.72 -2.88
CA ASP A 76 5.78 -9.57 -4.27
C ASP A 76 4.95 -8.29 -4.44
N LEU A 77 5.04 -7.66 -5.62
CA LEU A 77 4.22 -6.50 -5.91
C LEU A 77 2.74 -6.91 -5.94
N GLY A 78 1.90 -6.17 -5.21
CA GLY A 78 0.47 -6.49 -5.07
C GLY A 78 0.15 -7.47 -3.95
N GLU A 79 1.15 -8.04 -3.27
CA GLU A 79 0.94 -8.87 -2.08
C GLU A 79 0.27 -8.07 -0.96
N GLN A 80 -0.81 -8.63 -0.41
CA GLN A 80 -1.46 -8.09 0.79
C GLN A 80 -0.93 -8.81 2.02
N SER A 81 -0.33 -8.07 2.95
CA SER A 81 0.23 -8.60 4.20
C SER A 81 -0.10 -7.69 5.38
N GLY A 82 0.10 -8.20 6.59
CA GLY A 82 -0.14 -7.49 7.85
C GLY A 82 -1.59 -7.60 8.33
N THR A 83 -1.82 -7.02 9.50
CA THR A 83 -3.15 -6.91 10.14
C THR A 83 -3.33 -5.49 10.66
N GLU A 84 -4.55 -4.97 10.60
CA GLU A 84 -4.89 -3.63 11.09
C GLU A 84 -4.88 -3.55 12.62
N ALA A 85 -5.25 -4.64 13.29
CA ALA A 85 -5.24 -4.76 14.74
C ALA A 85 -4.55 -6.08 15.15
N ILE A 86 -3.66 -5.99 16.14
CA ILE A 86 -3.04 -7.16 16.78
C ILE A 86 -2.89 -6.91 18.28
N THR A 87 -3.22 -7.91 19.09
CA THR A 87 -2.92 -7.91 20.53
C THR A 87 -1.55 -8.53 20.72
N LEU A 88 -0.59 -7.75 21.21
CA LEU A 88 0.78 -8.22 21.42
C LEU A 88 0.89 -9.13 22.65
N LEU A 89 1.59 -10.25 22.48
CA LEU A 89 2.06 -11.09 23.57
C LEU A 89 3.38 -10.54 24.12
N VAL A 90 3.71 -10.85 25.38
CA VAL A 90 5.00 -10.46 25.99
C VAL A 90 6.20 -10.98 25.17
N SER A 91 6.07 -12.16 24.56
CA SER A 91 7.09 -12.76 23.69
C SER A 91 7.30 -12.02 22.36
N GLU A 92 6.37 -11.14 21.97
CA GLU A 92 6.44 -10.33 20.75
C GLU A 92 7.01 -8.93 21.01
N ILE A 93 7.34 -8.61 22.26
CA ILE A 93 7.96 -7.35 22.68
C ILE A 93 9.42 -7.63 23.04
N PRO A 94 10.38 -6.77 22.65
CA PRO A 94 11.76 -6.88 23.11
C PRO A 94 11.86 -6.95 24.63
N ILE A 95 12.75 -7.81 25.13
CA ILE A 95 13.00 -7.92 26.56
C ILE A 95 13.48 -6.57 27.11
N HIS A 96 12.83 -6.10 28.17
CA HIS A 96 13.12 -4.81 28.78
C HIS A 96 12.85 -4.87 30.29
N THR A 97 13.46 -3.95 31.03
CA THR A 97 13.33 -3.84 32.50
C THR A 97 12.88 -2.44 32.87
N HIS A 98 12.05 -2.33 33.90
CA HIS A 98 11.64 -1.05 34.48
C HIS A 98 12.36 -0.84 35.81
N LEU A 99 13.11 0.25 35.92
CA LEU A 99 13.66 0.69 37.21
C LEU A 99 12.60 1.57 37.88
N ILE A 100 12.27 1.25 39.12
CA ILE A 100 11.46 2.14 39.94
C ILE A 100 12.40 3.25 40.43
N ASP A 101 12.08 4.50 40.10
CA ASP A 101 12.70 5.66 40.72
C ASP A 101 11.86 6.05 41.95
N THR A 102 12.46 5.93 43.13
CA THR A 102 11.88 6.43 44.38
C THR A 102 12.73 7.59 44.86
N ASP A 103 12.47 8.79 44.34
CA ASP A 103 12.99 10.03 44.92
C ASP A 103 12.36 10.19 46.32
N PRO A 104 13.15 10.41 47.40
CA PRO A 104 12.62 10.64 48.75
C PRO A 104 11.88 11.97 48.92
#